data_AF-A0A0B1TDF8-F1
#
_entry.id   AF-A0A0B1TDF8-F1
#
_cell.length_a   1.000
_cell.length_b   1.000
_cell.length_c   1.000
_cell.angle_alpha   90.00
_cell.angle_beta   90.00
_cell.angle_gamma   90.00
#
_symmetry.space_group_name_H-M   'P 1'
#
loop_
_entity.id
_entity.type
_entity.pdbx_description
1 polymer ?
#
loop_
_entity_poly.entity_id
_entity_poly.type
_entity_poly.pdbx_seq_one_letter_code
_entity_poly.pdbx_strand_id
1 'polypeptide(L)'
;MVRVPEPCFASSDLIEEVFGEYIANNDFEALSRRIILTTTNDRVQEINLKVLEKIGYQEERTYLSFDKVDSNEQNTAIEYSDEFLHSYNDSGLPPQ
;
A
#
# COMPACT_ATOMS: atom_id res chain seq x y z
N MET A 1 29.67 21.15 -0.76
CA MET A 1 28.22 21.19 -0.99
C MET A 1 27.87 20.01 -1.88
N VAL A 2 27.18 19.00 -1.35
CA VAL A 2 26.79 17.81 -2.12
C VAL A 2 25.53 18.15 -2.90
N ARG A 3 25.52 17.87 -4.20
CA ARG A 3 24.32 17.98 -5.06
C ARG A 3 23.85 16.59 -5.43
N VAL A 4 22.55 16.39 -5.38
CA VAL A 4 21.91 15.17 -5.88
C VAL A 4 22.06 15.13 -7.41
N PRO A 5 22.46 14.00 -8.01
CA PRO A 5 22.54 13.87 -9.46
C PRO A 5 21.19 14.15 -10.15
N GLU A 6 21.21 14.81 -11.32
CA GLU A 6 19.99 15.04 -12.12
C GLU A 6 19.15 13.76 -12.36
N PRO A 7 19.74 12.58 -12.64
CA PRO A 7 18.98 11.34 -12.82
C PRO A 7 18.19 10.87 -11.60
N CYS A 8 18.42 11.45 -10.42
CA CYS A 8 17.68 11.10 -9.21
C CYS A 8 16.39 11.91 -9.05
N PHE A 9 16.10 12.84 -9.96
CA PHE A 9 14.85 13.59 -9.99
C PHE A 9 13.94 13.00 -11.07
N ALA A 10 12.66 12.83 -10.72
CA ALA A 10 11.63 12.61 -11.73
C ALA A 10 11.56 13.83 -12.65
N SER A 11 11.40 13.60 -13.95
CA SER A 11 11.25 14.67 -14.94
C SER A 11 9.84 15.29 -14.91
N SER A 12 8.89 14.57 -14.33
CA SER A 12 7.46 14.83 -14.29
C SER A 12 6.81 14.12 -13.10
N ASP A 13 5.55 13.70 -13.24
CA ASP A 13 4.85 12.95 -12.20
C ASP A 13 5.48 11.56 -12.04
N LEU A 14 5.92 11.25 -10.82
CA LEU A 14 6.63 9.99 -10.53
C LEU A 14 5.75 8.76 -10.79
N ILE A 15 4.43 8.85 -10.55
CA ILE A 15 3.52 7.73 -10.79
C ILE A 15 3.41 7.48 -12.30
N GLU A 16 3.31 8.54 -13.10
CA GLU A 16 3.32 8.42 -14.56
C GLU A 16 4.62 7.81 -15.09
N GLU A 17 5.78 8.26 -14.59
CA GLU A 17 7.08 7.74 -15.04
C GLU A 17 7.31 6.27 -14.68
N VAL A 18 6.80 5.84 -13.52
CA VAL A 18 7.00 4.46 -13.05
C VAL A 18 5.94 3.53 -13.63
N PHE A 19 4.67 3.94 -13.67
CA PHE A 19 3.55 3.04 -13.96
C PHE A 19 2.75 3.38 -15.23
N GLY A 20 2.81 4.62 -15.74
CA GLY A 20 1.90 5.15 -16.77
C GLY A 20 1.84 4.31 -18.05
N GLU A 21 3.01 3.99 -18.63
CA GLU A 21 3.11 3.16 -19.83
C GLU A 21 2.46 1.78 -19.65
N TYR A 22 2.69 1.13 -18.51
CA TYR A 22 2.20 -0.23 -18.24
C TYR A 22 0.71 -0.25 -17.99
N ILE A 23 0.19 0.78 -17.32
CA ILE A 23 -1.25 0.97 -17.12
C ILE A 23 -1.94 1.17 -18.48
N ALA A 24 -1.43 2.08 -19.31
CA ALA A 24 -2.02 2.38 -20.62
C ALA A 24 -2.05 1.15 -21.55
N ASN A 25 -1.05 0.28 -21.45
CA ASN A 25 -0.94 -0.94 -22.25
C ASN A 25 -1.60 -2.17 -21.63
N ASN A 26 -2.20 -2.07 -20.44
CA ASN A 26 -2.70 -3.21 -19.64
C ASN A 26 -1.63 -4.30 -19.39
N ASP A 27 -0.35 -3.91 -19.30
CA ASP A 27 0.76 -4.83 -19.02
C ASP A 27 0.97 -4.98 -17.50
N PHE A 28 0.07 -5.74 -16.88
CA PHE A 28 0.10 -5.97 -15.43
C PHE A 28 1.29 -6.81 -14.97
N GLU A 29 1.87 -7.64 -15.84
CA GLU A 29 3.08 -8.40 -15.52
C GLU A 29 4.26 -7.44 -15.34
N ALA A 30 4.47 -6.51 -16.27
CA ALA A 30 5.51 -5.50 -16.13
C ALA A 30 5.21 -4.54 -14.98
N LEU A 31 3.95 -4.13 -14.79
CA LEU A 31 3.54 -3.27 -13.68
C LEU A 31 3.92 -3.89 -12.32
N SER A 32 3.70 -5.19 -12.14
CA SER A 32 3.99 -5.93 -10.90
C SER A 32 5.48 -5.94 -10.49
N ARG A 33 6.39 -5.66 -11.43
CA ARG A 33 7.85 -5.67 -11.19
C ARG A 33 8.40 -4.32 -10.72
N ARG A 34 7.52 -3.34 -10.43
CA ARG A 34 7.89 -1.96 -10.08
C ARG A 34 7.37 -1.59 -8.71
N ILE A 35 8.10 -0.69 -8.04
CA ILE A 35 7.77 -0.21 -6.70
C ILE A 35 8.20 1.25 -6.54
N ILE A 36 7.36 2.03 -5.86
CA ILE A 36 7.73 3.35 -5.33
C ILE A 36 7.93 3.20 -3.83
N LEU A 37 9.11 3.57 -3.34
CA LEU A 37 9.43 3.56 -1.91
C LEU A 37 9.30 4.97 -1.34
N THR A 38 8.72 5.08 -0.15
CA THR A 38 8.56 6.36 0.57
C THR A 38 8.78 6.15 2.07
N THR A 39 8.86 7.25 2.83
CA THR A 39 9.30 7.25 4.23
C THR A 39 8.21 6.91 5.25
N THR A 40 6.92 6.99 4.88
CA THR A 40 5.79 6.82 5.80
C THR A 40 4.62 6.09 5.14
N ASN A 41 3.85 5.34 5.94
CA ASN A 41 2.67 4.62 5.47
C ASN A 41 1.58 5.56 4.93
N ASP A 42 1.42 6.75 5.50
CA ASP A 42 0.46 7.74 4.99
C ASP A 42 0.78 8.13 3.54
N ARG A 43 2.07 8.29 3.21
CA ARG A 43 2.51 8.54 1.84
C ARG A 43 2.36 7.32 0.95
N VAL A 44 2.58 6.11 1.48
CA VAL A 44 2.29 4.86 0.75
C VAL A 44 0.81 4.82 0.36
N GLN A 45 -0.10 5.10 1.31
CA GLN A 45 -1.53 5.11 1.09
C GLN A 45 -1.94 6.13 0.02
N GLU A 46 -1.44 7.36 0.11
CA GLU A 46 -1.70 8.42 -0.88
C GLU A 46 -1.26 8.01 -2.29
N ILE A 47 -0.05 7.44 -2.42
CA ILE A 47 0.50 7.00 -3.70
C ILE A 47 -0.33 5.83 -4.25
N ASN A 48 -0.60 4.81 -3.43
CA ASN A 48 -1.36 3.63 -3.84
C ASN A 48 -2.76 4.00 -4.34
N LEU A 49 -3.47 4.91 -3.66
CA LEU A 49 -4.78 5.38 -4.11
C LEU A 49 -4.69 6.05 -5.49
N LYS A 50 -3.70 6.93 -5.70
CA LYS A 50 -3.48 7.58 -7.01
C LYS A 50 -3.15 6.59 -8.13
N VAL A 51 -2.38 5.53 -7.83
CA VAL A 51 -2.09 4.46 -8.80
C VAL A 51 -3.37 3.68 -9.13
N LEU A 52 -4.16 3.31 -8.12
CA LEU A 52 -5.43 2.59 -8.31
C LEU A 52 -6.43 3.40 -9.16
N GLU A 53 -6.58 4.71 -8.88
CA GLU A 53 -7.40 5.62 -9.67
C GLU A 53 -6.97 5.66 -11.15
N LYS A 54 -5.64 5.59 -11.41
CA LYS A 54 -5.07 5.58 -12.76
C LYS A 54 -5.29 4.26 -13.50
N ILE A 55 -5.23 3.11 -12.84
CA ILE A 55 -5.45 1.79 -13.46
C ILE A 55 -6.85 1.72 -14.10
N GLY A 56 -7.81 2.45 -13.55
CA GLY A 56 -9.18 2.48 -14.03
C GLY A 56 -9.98 1.27 -13.54
N TYR A 57 -11.21 1.53 -13.15
CA TYR A 57 -12.09 0.52 -12.54
C TYR A 57 -12.75 -0.34 -13.63
N GLN A 58 -12.08 -1.41 -14.09
CA GLN A 58 -12.78 -2.49 -14.81
C GLN A 58 -13.49 -3.44 -13.83
N GLU A 59 -12.80 -3.88 -12.77
CA GLU A 59 -13.38 -4.53 -11.60
C GLU A 59 -12.64 -4.08 -10.33
N GLU A 60 -13.36 -3.52 -9.36
CA GLU A 60 -12.83 -3.23 -8.02
C GLU A 60 -13.35 -4.27 -7.02
N ARG A 61 -12.47 -4.73 -6.13
CA ARG A 61 -12.87 -5.57 -4.99
C ARG A 61 -12.26 -5.05 -3.71
N THR A 62 -13.12 -4.73 -2.76
CA THR A 62 -12.72 -4.42 -1.38
C THR A 62 -12.81 -5.68 -0.54
N TYR A 63 -11.69 -6.09 0.05
CA TYR A 63 -11.65 -7.17 1.04
C TYR A 63 -11.63 -6.54 2.43
N LEU A 64 -12.65 -6.81 3.23
CA LEU A 64 -12.74 -6.33 4.61
C LEU A 64 -11.98 -7.28 5.53
N SER A 65 -11.22 -6.71 6.48
CA SER A 65 -10.58 -7.48 7.54
C SER A 65 -11.62 -8.10 8.47
N PHE A 66 -11.22 -9.20 9.12
CA PHE A 66 -12.00 -9.82 10.20
C PHE A 66 -11.27 -9.57 11.51
N ASP A 67 -11.60 -8.45 12.16
CA ASP A 67 -10.90 -7.97 13.36
C ASP A 67 -11.66 -8.33 14.64
N LYS A 68 -12.03 -9.62 14.77
CA LYS A 68 -12.76 -10.13 15.94
C LYS A 68 -12.12 -11.40 16.47
N VAL A 69 -12.10 -11.52 17.79
CA VAL A 69 -11.68 -12.74 18.48
C VAL A 69 -12.80 -13.78 18.41
N ASP A 70 -12.47 -15.05 18.15
CA ASP A 70 -13.44 -16.14 18.22
C ASP A 70 -13.82 -16.40 19.68
N SER A 71 -15.05 -16.00 20.04
CA SER A 71 -15.59 -16.13 21.40
C SER A 71 -15.93 -17.58 21.78
N ASN A 72 -15.75 -18.55 20.88
CA ASN A 72 -16.08 -19.96 21.14
C ASN A 72 -14.96 -20.78 21.79
N GLU A 73 -13.75 -20.22 21.93
CA GLU A 73 -12.65 -20.91 22.59
C GLU A 73 -12.69 -20.72 24.11
N GLN A 74 -12.81 -21.82 24.84
CA GLN A 74 -13.07 -21.83 26.30
C GLN A 74 -11.87 -21.39 27.16
N ASN A 75 -10.79 -20.88 26.57
CA ASN A 75 -9.55 -20.55 27.29
C ASN A 75 -8.77 -19.37 26.69
N THR A 76 -9.45 -18.28 26.33
CA THR A 76 -8.77 -17.04 25.95
C THR A 76 -8.48 -16.20 27.20
N ALA A 77 -7.33 -16.44 27.84
CA ALA A 77 -6.84 -15.61 28.95
C ALA A 77 -6.58 -14.14 28.54
N ILE A 78 -6.66 -13.83 27.24
CA ILE A 78 -6.47 -12.50 26.65
C ILE A 78 -7.65 -12.24 25.72
N GLU A 79 -8.53 -11.34 26.12
CA GLU A 79 -9.59 -10.79 25.26
C GLU A 79 -9.11 -9.41 24.77
N TYR A 80 -8.96 -9.26 23.46
CA TYR A 80 -8.73 -7.96 22.83
C TYR A 80 -10.08 -7.34 22.46
N SER A 81 -10.29 -6.06 22.76
CA SER A 81 -11.51 -5.39 22.33
C SER A 81 -11.50 -5.15 20.83
N ASP A 82 -12.68 -5.13 20.22
CA ASP A 82 -12.84 -4.84 18.80
C ASP A 82 -12.20 -3.48 18.45
N GLU A 83 -12.30 -2.46 19.32
CA GLU A 83 -11.67 -1.15 19.09
C GLU A 83 -10.15 -1.22 19.07
N PHE A 84 -9.55 -2.06 19.92
CA PHE A 84 -8.10 -2.27 19.92
C PHE A 84 -7.64 -2.94 18.63
N LEU A 85 -8.36 -3.99 18.19
CA LEU A 85 -8.06 -4.68 16.94
C LEU A 85 -8.23 -3.77 15.71
N HIS A 86 -9.32 -3.00 15.66
CA HIS A 86 -9.54 -2.01 14.59
C HIS A 86 -8.49 -0.89 14.57
N SER A 87 -7.86 -0.59 15.71
CA SER A 87 -6.79 0.41 15.79
C SER A 87 -5.41 -0.12 15.37
N TYR A 88 -5.28 -1.44 15.15
CA TYR A 88 -4.03 -2.07 14.79
C TYR A 88 -3.67 -1.75 13.33
N ASN A 89 -2.77 -0.78 13.16
CA ASN A 89 -2.24 -0.36 11.85
C ASN A 89 -0.72 -0.56 11.81
N ASP A 90 -0.26 -1.72 12.29
CA ASP A 90 1.16 -2.03 12.27
C ASP A 90 1.58 -2.51 10.86
N SER A 91 2.76 -2.10 10.43
CA SER A 91 3.25 -2.32 9.05
C SER A 91 3.58 -3.79 8.73
N GLY A 92 3.43 -4.70 9.70
CA GLY A 92 3.85 -6.09 9.62
C GLY A 92 5.37 -6.29 9.54
N LEU A 93 6.15 -5.20 9.58
CA LEU A 93 7.61 -5.26 9.60
C LEU A 93 8.10 -5.58 11.02
N PRO A 94 9.15 -6.40 11.17
CA PRO A 94 9.75 -6.65 12.47
C PRO A 94 10.26 -5.34 13.09
N PRO A 95 10.19 -5.19 14.42
CA PRO A 95 10.75 -4.02 15.10
C PRO A 95 12.25 -3.89 14.80
N GLN A 96 12.69 -2.66 14.51
CA GLN A 96 14.11 -2.33 14.31
C GLN A 96 14.88 -2.24 15.63
#